data_AF-A0A3D3WYN8-F1
#
_entry.id   AF-A0A3D3WYN8-F1
#
_cell.length_a   1.000
_cell.length_b   1.000
_cell.length_c   1.000
_cell.angle_alpha   90.00
_cell.angle_beta   90.00
_cell.angle_gamma   90.00
#
_symmetry.space_group_name_H-M   'P 1'
#
loop_
_entity.id
_entity.type
_entity.pdbx_description
1 polymer ?
#
loop_
_entity_poly.entity_id
_entity_poly.type
_entity_poly.pdbx_seq_one_letter_code
_entity_poly.pdbx_strand_id
1 'polypeptide(L)'
;MLVLAIGSFGVARADESPTLFILEGVFQQETDYTYSVMVSTQDSRTLNVTIPTVQSLDQPLHVQIAQSEVFTGEPAFDDRWEETDLSGNIWTTLIWYHPPDKLVAKREVRIVEETRYGPIYTSAPFPVESIDLPWEAFNSLWSSTPQIQSTNSEIRELALSLVQGCRLELEAVVRILNWVRVNVRYTCSRDLCSPVPKADALFTLQNKKGNCLNFANLTVALLRAAGIPAQRVFGFVADRKDSQAGHCWMAVYFPDLGWVEFETGNWMPTRREVPITFLTPRHITIYQGETKGITRGDFTELHEAQFTITAHPVERTSVLVNVQPGQAIHWVCTLQNPRWEKKTFSIRLDDVPGGWYASLSETTVTIDPDGPGNGPGNSWDFLLTVISPSGALIGE
;
A
#
# COMPACT_ATOMS: atom_id res chain seq x y z
N MET A 1 12.07 8.58 28.71
CA MET A 1 12.69 8.28 27.39
C MET A 1 12.70 6.77 27.23
N LEU A 2 12.08 6.20 26.20
CA LEU A 2 11.99 4.73 26.06
C LEU A 2 13.11 4.21 25.16
N VAL A 3 13.89 3.24 25.66
CA VAL A 3 14.84 2.45 24.86
C VAL A 3 14.17 1.12 24.53
N LEU A 4 13.89 0.89 23.26
CA LEU A 4 13.42 -0.42 22.78
C LEU A 4 14.61 -1.16 22.17
N ALA A 5 15.00 -2.28 22.78
CA ALA A 5 15.98 -3.20 22.24
C ALA A 5 15.27 -4.34 21.52
N ILE A 6 15.55 -4.48 20.23
CA ILE A 6 14.91 -5.44 19.34
C ILE A 6 15.93 -6.56 19.09
N GLY A 7 15.95 -7.58 19.96
CA GLY A 7 16.80 -8.77 19.78
C GLY A 7 17.54 -9.26 21.02
N SER A 8 16.85 -9.98 21.90
CA SER A 8 17.47 -10.88 22.89
C SER A 8 17.35 -12.32 22.38
N PHE A 9 18.32 -12.78 21.57
CA PHE A 9 18.30 -14.15 21.06
C PHE A 9 18.98 -15.10 22.06
N GLY A 10 18.20 -16.03 22.62
CA GLY A 10 18.72 -17.09 23.47
C GLY A 10 19.67 -18.00 22.68
N VAL A 11 20.92 -18.09 23.15
CA VAL A 11 22.00 -19.05 22.82
C VAL A 11 21.80 -19.88 21.53
N ALA A 12 21.73 -19.22 20.36
CA ALA A 12 21.90 -19.86 19.07
C ALA A 12 23.29 -19.50 18.53
N ARG A 13 23.87 -20.34 17.66
CA ARG A 13 25.06 -19.94 16.91
C ARG A 13 24.72 -18.71 16.05
N ALA A 14 25.70 -17.84 15.82
CA ALA A 14 25.49 -16.58 15.11
C ALA A 14 24.94 -16.76 13.68
N ASP A 15 25.18 -17.92 13.05
CA ASP A 15 24.69 -18.30 11.71
C ASP A 15 23.26 -18.87 11.69
N GLU A 16 22.62 -19.04 12.84
CA GLU A 16 21.25 -19.55 12.98
C GLU A 16 20.29 -18.55 13.62
N SER A 17 20.82 -17.41 14.06
CA SER A 17 20.06 -16.36 14.74
C SER A 17 19.35 -15.49 13.71
N PRO A 18 18.01 -15.32 13.81
CA PRO A 18 17.32 -14.38 12.94
C PRO A 18 17.72 -12.95 13.24
N THR A 19 17.62 -12.09 12.23
CA THR A 19 17.82 -10.65 12.40
C THR A 19 16.46 -10.03 12.63
N LEU A 20 16.33 -9.21 13.67
CA LEU A 20 15.13 -8.43 13.92
C LEU A 20 15.52 -6.96 13.93
N PHE A 21 14.89 -6.17 13.07
CA PHE A 21 15.23 -4.76 12.89
C PHE A 21 13.99 -3.94 12.57
N ILE A 22 14.12 -2.62 12.68
CA ILE A 22 13.19 -1.63 12.15
C ILE A 22 13.95 -0.70 11.21
N LEU A 23 13.26 -0.07 10.28
CA LEU A 23 13.85 0.97 9.45
C LEU A 23 13.60 2.36 10.02
N GLU A 24 14.62 3.21 9.92
CA GLU A 24 14.58 4.61 10.34
C GLU A 24 15.19 5.51 9.26
N GLY A 25 14.55 6.64 8.97
CA GLY A 25 15.00 7.61 7.98
C GLY A 25 14.13 7.59 6.72
N VAL A 26 14.66 8.08 5.61
CA VAL A 26 13.91 8.23 4.36
C VAL A 26 14.41 7.28 3.28
N PHE A 27 13.49 6.71 2.52
CA PHE A 27 13.78 6.13 1.21
C PHE A 27 13.27 7.12 0.17
N GLN A 28 14.18 7.63 -0.67
CA GLN A 28 13.83 8.59 -1.70
C GLN A 28 14.21 8.10 -3.09
N GLN A 29 13.34 8.35 -4.07
CA GLN A 29 13.52 8.02 -5.47
C GLN A 29 13.09 9.19 -6.36
N GLU A 30 13.88 9.48 -7.39
CA GLU A 30 13.47 10.33 -8.50
C GLU A 30 13.14 9.44 -9.70
N THR A 31 11.99 9.67 -10.34
CA THR A 31 11.50 8.89 -11.48
C THR A 31 11.08 9.80 -12.63
N ASP A 32 11.66 9.56 -13.81
CA ASP A 32 11.11 10.02 -15.09
C ASP A 32 10.20 8.92 -15.63
N TYR A 33 8.89 9.20 -15.71
CA TYR A 33 7.85 8.25 -16.07
C TYR A 33 7.10 8.69 -17.31
N THR A 34 6.99 7.78 -18.27
CA THR A 34 6.28 7.94 -19.52
C THR A 34 5.15 6.94 -19.60
N TYR A 35 3.97 7.44 -19.93
CA TYR A 35 2.77 6.66 -20.18
C TYR A 35 2.25 6.97 -21.58
N SER A 36 2.04 5.94 -22.40
CA SER A 36 1.55 6.09 -23.77
C SER A 36 0.33 5.21 -24.00
N VAL A 37 -0.69 5.78 -24.65
CA VAL A 37 -1.89 5.08 -25.11
C VAL A 37 -1.91 5.12 -26.63
N MET A 38 -1.80 3.95 -27.25
CA MET A 38 -2.00 3.77 -28.68
C MET A 38 -3.46 3.42 -28.94
N VAL A 39 -4.17 4.24 -29.71
CA VAL A 39 -5.59 4.05 -30.01
C VAL A 39 -5.78 3.78 -31.49
N SER A 40 -6.59 2.77 -31.83
CA SER A 40 -7.09 2.59 -33.19
C SER A 40 -8.53 3.06 -33.26
N THR A 41 -8.82 4.05 -34.08
CA THR A 41 -10.18 4.56 -34.25
C THR A 41 -10.87 3.82 -35.38
N GLN A 42 -12.00 3.16 -35.11
CA GLN A 42 -12.90 2.66 -36.14
C GLN A 42 -14.08 3.62 -36.27
N ASP A 43 -14.10 4.41 -37.34
CA ASP A 43 -15.23 5.28 -37.75
C ASP A 43 -15.66 6.39 -36.77
N SER A 44 -14.81 6.79 -35.81
CA SER A 44 -15.17 7.88 -34.89
C SER A 44 -14.99 9.26 -35.52
N ARG A 45 -16.02 10.10 -35.42
CA ARG A 45 -15.91 11.52 -35.76
C ARG A 45 -15.10 12.30 -34.75
N THR A 46 -15.03 11.87 -33.49
CA THR A 46 -14.26 12.57 -32.44
C THR A 46 -13.71 11.54 -31.47
N LEU A 47 -12.44 11.64 -31.12
CA LEU A 47 -11.83 10.80 -30.10
C LEU A 47 -11.46 11.65 -28.89
N ASN A 48 -11.89 11.20 -27.71
CA ASN A 48 -11.44 11.74 -26.44
C ASN A 48 -10.47 10.74 -25.82
N VAL A 49 -9.34 11.13 -25.25
CA VAL A 49 -8.47 10.24 -24.45
C VAL A 49 -8.33 10.83 -23.08
N THR A 50 -8.96 10.18 -22.10
CA THR A 50 -8.96 10.64 -20.71
C THR A 50 -7.87 9.91 -19.94
N ILE A 51 -6.89 10.67 -19.45
CA ILE A 51 -5.73 10.18 -18.71
C ILE A 51 -5.73 10.86 -17.34
N PRO A 52 -5.58 10.12 -16.23
CA PRO A 52 -5.44 10.73 -14.91
C PRO A 52 -4.16 11.57 -14.84
N THR A 53 -4.30 12.77 -14.27
CA THR A 53 -3.21 13.72 -14.02
C THR A 53 -2.49 13.30 -12.76
N VAL A 54 -1.16 13.25 -12.79
CA VAL A 54 -0.37 12.82 -11.64
C VAL A 54 -0.27 13.97 -10.63
N GLN A 55 -0.88 13.76 -9.46
CA GLN A 55 -0.93 14.78 -8.43
C GLN A 55 0.23 14.65 -7.45
N SER A 56 0.65 15.80 -6.89
CA SER A 56 1.50 15.79 -5.70
C SER A 56 0.68 15.43 -4.48
N LEU A 57 1.25 14.60 -3.60
CA LEU A 57 0.63 14.10 -2.37
C LEU A 57 1.58 14.37 -1.21
N ASP A 58 1.07 14.93 -0.13
CA ASP A 58 1.78 15.10 1.13
C ASP A 58 1.04 14.28 2.19
N GLN A 59 1.34 12.98 2.26
CA GLN A 59 0.77 12.07 3.25
C GLN A 59 1.80 11.84 4.38
N PRO A 60 1.35 11.49 5.60
CA PRO A 60 2.24 11.41 6.78
C PRO A 60 3.48 10.52 6.61
N LEU A 61 3.37 9.42 5.85
CA LEU A 61 4.45 8.45 5.65
C LEU A 61 5.00 8.46 4.23
N HIS A 62 4.33 9.12 3.29
CA HIS A 62 4.69 9.09 1.88
C HIS A 62 4.42 10.45 1.23
N VAL A 63 5.43 10.99 0.57
CA VAL A 63 5.33 12.23 -0.18
C VAL A 63 5.63 11.94 -1.63
N GLN A 64 4.76 12.39 -2.52
CA GLN A 64 4.93 12.36 -3.96
C GLN A 64 4.89 13.80 -4.48
N ILE A 65 5.91 14.20 -5.25
CA ILE A 65 5.97 15.52 -5.87
C ILE A 65 6.06 15.35 -7.38
N ALA A 66 4.99 15.70 -8.09
CA ALA A 66 4.99 15.80 -9.55
C ALA A 66 5.67 17.13 -9.95
N GLN A 67 6.94 17.09 -10.32
CA GLN A 67 7.74 18.27 -10.65
C GLN A 67 7.35 18.89 -12.00
N SER A 68 6.97 18.05 -12.95
CA SER A 68 6.49 18.46 -14.26
C SER A 68 5.63 17.36 -14.85
N GLU A 69 4.59 17.73 -15.59
CA GLU A 69 3.74 16.81 -16.34
C GLU A 69 3.39 17.43 -17.70
N VAL A 70 3.55 16.65 -18.77
CA VAL A 70 3.32 17.09 -20.14
C VAL A 70 2.49 16.05 -20.86
N PHE A 71 1.40 16.51 -21.48
CA PHE A 71 0.58 15.70 -22.37
C PHE A 71 0.89 16.04 -23.83
N THR A 72 1.14 15.04 -24.65
CA THR A 72 1.40 15.16 -26.09
C THR A 72 0.56 14.16 -26.89
N GLY A 73 0.44 14.42 -28.18
CA GLY A 73 -0.29 13.57 -29.12
C GLY A 73 0.45 13.45 -30.44
N GLU A 74 0.39 12.26 -31.05
CA GLU A 74 0.88 11.99 -32.39
C GLU A 74 -0.26 11.41 -33.24
N PRO A 75 -0.95 12.23 -34.07
CA PRO A 75 -0.78 13.69 -34.23
C PRO A 75 -1.27 14.47 -33.02
N ALA A 76 -0.90 15.76 -32.94
CA ALA A 76 -1.30 16.64 -31.84
C ALA A 76 -2.84 16.66 -31.67
N PHE A 77 -3.29 16.68 -30.40
CA PHE A 77 -4.70 16.87 -30.08
C PHE A 77 -5.14 18.29 -30.39
N ASP A 78 -6.42 18.45 -30.72
CA ASP A 78 -7.05 19.73 -31.06
C ASP A 78 -7.39 20.55 -29.82
N ASP A 79 -7.81 19.87 -28.74
CA ASP A 79 -8.23 20.52 -27.49
C ASP A 79 -7.97 19.63 -26.27
N ARG A 80 -8.01 20.23 -25.07
CA ARG A 80 -7.94 19.50 -23.80
C ARG A 80 -8.79 20.16 -22.72
N TRP A 81 -9.29 19.37 -21.79
CA TRP A 81 -9.95 19.87 -20.59
C TRP A 81 -9.73 18.93 -19.40
N GLU A 82 -9.96 19.46 -18.20
CA GLU A 82 -9.76 18.76 -16.94
C GLU A 82 -11.06 18.71 -16.13
N GLU A 83 -11.31 17.58 -15.47
CA GLU A 83 -12.32 17.46 -14.41
C GLU A 83 -11.71 16.86 -13.15
N THR A 84 -12.19 17.31 -11.99
CA THR A 84 -11.90 16.67 -10.71
C THR A 84 -13.07 15.77 -10.33
N ASP A 85 -12.80 14.50 -10.01
CA ASP A 85 -13.81 13.59 -9.50
C ASP A 85 -14.02 13.74 -7.98
N LEU A 86 -14.94 12.95 -7.42
CA LEU A 86 -15.29 12.98 -6.00
C LEU A 86 -14.17 12.47 -5.08
N SER A 87 -13.20 11.73 -5.62
CA SER A 87 -12.01 11.28 -4.92
C SER A 87 -10.88 12.31 -4.99
N GLY A 88 -11.11 13.45 -5.65
CA GLY A 88 -10.11 14.50 -5.82
C GLY A 88 -9.09 14.22 -6.92
N ASN A 89 -9.33 13.23 -7.78
CA ASN A 89 -8.47 12.97 -8.93
C ASN A 89 -8.79 13.94 -10.06
N ILE A 90 -7.77 14.54 -10.66
CA ILE A 90 -7.88 15.35 -11.86
C ILE A 90 -7.71 14.45 -13.09
N TRP A 91 -8.73 14.39 -13.94
CA TRP A 91 -8.71 13.66 -15.20
C TRP A 91 -8.52 14.65 -16.36
N THR A 92 -7.42 14.49 -17.10
CA THR A 92 -7.15 15.27 -18.30
C THR A 92 -7.69 14.53 -19.53
N THR A 93 -8.61 15.15 -20.25
CA THR A 93 -9.16 14.62 -21.50
C THR A 93 -8.56 15.36 -22.69
N LEU A 94 -7.85 14.62 -23.55
CA LEU A 94 -7.30 15.09 -24.83
C LEU A 94 -8.30 14.81 -25.95
N ILE A 95 -8.53 15.76 -26.87
CA ILE A 95 -9.60 15.66 -27.89
C ILE A 95 -9.02 15.78 -29.29
N TRP A 96 -9.45 14.87 -30.18
CA TRP A 96 -9.25 14.96 -31.63
C TRP A 96 -10.62 15.02 -32.32
N TYR A 97 -10.94 16.14 -32.97
CA TYR A 97 -12.20 16.32 -33.72
C TYR A 97 -12.21 15.63 -35.08
N HIS A 98 -11.05 15.23 -35.57
CA HIS A 98 -10.89 14.46 -36.80
C HIS A 98 -9.71 13.47 -36.65
N PRO A 99 -9.85 12.44 -35.80
CA PRO A 99 -8.73 11.56 -35.49
C PRO A 99 -8.31 10.76 -36.73
N PRO A 100 -7.00 10.56 -36.97
CA PRO A 100 -6.55 9.56 -37.94
C PRO A 100 -6.83 8.15 -37.42
N ASP A 101 -6.75 7.15 -38.32
CA ASP A 101 -6.99 5.73 -38.01
C ASP A 101 -6.19 5.21 -36.80
N LYS A 102 -5.00 5.77 -36.60
CA LYS A 102 -4.08 5.45 -35.50
C LYS A 102 -3.48 6.72 -34.95
N LEU A 103 -3.46 6.84 -33.62
CA LEU A 103 -2.76 7.90 -32.92
C LEU A 103 -2.16 7.41 -31.61
N VAL A 104 -1.23 8.19 -31.08
CA VAL A 104 -0.62 7.98 -29.77
C VAL A 104 -0.90 9.19 -28.90
N ALA A 105 -1.49 8.97 -27.73
CA ALA A 105 -1.57 9.96 -26.65
C ALA A 105 -0.49 9.63 -25.62
N LYS A 106 0.28 10.62 -25.16
CA LYS A 106 1.40 10.40 -24.24
C LYS A 106 1.34 11.37 -23.07
N ARG A 107 1.64 10.88 -21.88
CA ARG A 107 1.92 11.65 -20.66
C ARG A 107 3.35 11.39 -20.23
N GLU A 108 4.13 12.46 -20.08
CA GLU A 108 5.48 12.42 -19.52
C GLU A 108 5.48 13.20 -18.21
N VAL A 109 5.95 12.57 -17.13
CA VAL A 109 5.96 13.17 -15.81
C VAL A 109 7.28 12.89 -15.11
N ARG A 110 7.82 13.90 -14.44
CA ARG A 110 8.97 13.76 -13.53
C ARG A 110 8.48 13.83 -12.10
N ILE A 111 8.83 12.83 -11.31
CA ILE A 111 8.29 12.61 -9.97
C ILE A 111 9.43 12.43 -8.98
N VAL A 112 9.30 13.04 -7.81
CA VAL A 112 10.14 12.73 -6.65
C VAL A 112 9.26 12.10 -5.58
N GLU A 113 9.62 10.91 -5.14
CA GLU A 113 8.92 10.16 -4.10
C GLU A 113 9.80 10.00 -2.87
N GLU A 114 9.21 10.14 -1.69
CA GLU A 114 9.84 9.90 -0.40
C GLU A 114 8.91 9.05 0.47
N THR A 115 9.40 7.91 0.96
CA THR A 115 8.77 7.19 2.07
C THR A 115 9.56 7.42 3.35
N ARG A 116 8.87 7.79 4.42
CA ARG A 116 9.44 8.00 5.76
C ARG A 116 9.28 6.74 6.60
N TYR A 117 10.40 6.15 6.99
CA TYR A 117 10.47 5.01 7.91
C TYR A 117 10.78 5.50 9.33
N GLY A 118 10.07 4.93 10.29
CA GLY A 118 10.21 5.29 11.70
C GLY A 118 8.92 5.03 12.47
N PRO A 119 8.78 5.62 13.66
CA PRO A 119 7.56 5.54 14.44
C PRO A 119 6.38 6.18 13.72
N ILE A 120 5.23 5.50 13.72
CA ILE A 120 3.92 6.06 13.38
C ILE A 120 3.29 6.55 14.68
N TYR A 121 2.80 7.79 14.67
CA TYR A 121 2.13 8.41 15.78
C TYR A 121 0.65 8.55 15.46
N THR A 122 -0.17 7.60 15.91
CA THR A 122 -1.63 7.69 15.81
C THR A 122 -2.26 7.13 17.06
N SER A 123 -3.24 7.84 17.59
CA SER A 123 -4.08 7.39 18.69
C SER A 123 -5.53 7.21 18.23
N ALA A 124 -5.75 7.06 16.92
CA ALA A 124 -7.06 6.83 16.34
C ALA A 124 -7.76 5.64 17.02
N PRO A 125 -8.93 5.84 17.66
CA PRO A 125 -9.61 4.79 18.41
C PRO A 125 -10.23 3.76 17.47
N PHE A 126 -10.34 2.52 17.95
CA PHE A 126 -11.18 1.50 17.32
C PHE A 126 -12.26 1.01 18.30
N PRO A 127 -13.54 0.91 17.88
CA PRO A 127 -14.09 1.25 16.55
C PRO A 127 -13.92 2.72 16.16
N VAL A 128 -13.86 3.00 14.86
CA VAL A 128 -13.71 4.37 14.34
C VAL A 128 -14.94 5.21 14.72
N GLU A 129 -14.74 6.27 15.51
CA GLU A 129 -15.84 7.06 16.08
C GLU A 129 -16.30 8.22 15.20
N SER A 130 -15.36 8.87 14.50
CA SER A 130 -15.62 10.06 13.70
C SER A 130 -14.72 10.11 12.48
N ILE A 131 -15.28 10.54 11.35
CA ILE A 131 -14.58 10.68 10.08
C ILE A 131 -14.97 12.05 9.52
N ASP A 132 -13.97 12.90 9.33
CA ASP A 132 -14.14 14.22 8.75
C ASP A 132 -13.83 14.16 7.25
N LEU A 133 -14.81 13.72 6.46
CA LEU A 133 -14.74 13.68 5.00
C LEU A 133 -16.00 14.32 4.40
N PRO A 134 -15.90 14.96 3.21
CA PRO A 134 -17.07 15.37 2.46
C PRO A 134 -18.07 14.22 2.30
N TRP A 135 -19.37 14.50 2.41
CA TRP A 135 -20.42 13.47 2.45
C TRP A 135 -20.37 12.52 1.25
N GLU A 136 -20.10 13.03 0.06
CA GLU A 136 -20.01 12.25 -1.18
C GLU A 136 -18.83 11.27 -1.13
N ALA A 137 -17.66 11.75 -0.67
CA ALA A 137 -16.48 10.91 -0.45
C ALA A 137 -16.80 9.85 0.61
N PHE A 138 -17.34 10.26 1.76
CA PHE A 138 -17.74 9.37 2.85
C PHE A 138 -18.67 8.24 2.38
N ASN A 139 -19.74 8.56 1.65
CA ASN A 139 -20.71 7.55 1.20
C ASN A 139 -20.12 6.55 0.19
N SER A 140 -19.21 7.00 -0.68
CA SER A 140 -18.53 6.11 -1.62
C SER A 140 -17.58 5.11 -0.93
N LEU A 141 -17.04 5.46 0.24
CA LEU A 141 -16.17 4.59 1.04
C LEU A 141 -16.90 3.44 1.71
N TRP A 142 -18.20 3.55 1.97
CA TRP A 142 -18.97 2.49 2.63
C TRP A 142 -19.76 1.61 1.66
N SER A 143 -19.90 2.06 0.42
CA SER A 143 -20.67 1.36 -0.59
C SER A 143 -19.99 0.04 -0.96
N SER A 144 -20.74 -1.07 -0.84
CA SER A 144 -20.34 -2.35 -1.41
C SER A 144 -20.47 -2.29 -2.92
N THR A 145 -19.42 -2.66 -3.65
CA THR A 145 -19.40 -2.69 -5.12
C THR A 145 -19.29 -4.13 -5.63
N PRO A 146 -19.52 -4.40 -6.94
CA PRO A 146 -19.32 -5.75 -7.49
C PRO A 146 -17.89 -6.31 -7.30
N GLN A 147 -16.90 -5.44 -7.13
CA GLN A 147 -15.50 -5.82 -6.89
C GLN A 147 -15.12 -5.83 -5.40
N ILE A 148 -15.79 -5.01 -4.58
CA ILE A 148 -15.52 -4.83 -3.15
C ILE A 148 -16.80 -5.18 -2.37
N GLN A 149 -17.06 -6.49 -2.19
CA GLN A 149 -18.29 -6.97 -1.56
C GLN A 149 -18.28 -6.88 -0.03
N SER A 150 -18.02 -5.69 0.53
CA SER A 150 -17.87 -5.46 1.98
C SER A 150 -19.08 -5.85 2.84
N THR A 151 -20.29 -5.92 2.26
CA THR A 151 -21.50 -6.34 2.97
C THR A 151 -21.78 -7.85 2.90
N ASN A 152 -20.92 -8.63 2.22
CA ASN A 152 -21.04 -10.08 2.17
C ASN A 152 -20.81 -10.70 3.56
N SER A 153 -21.59 -11.74 3.92
CA SER A 153 -21.54 -12.35 5.25
C SER A 153 -20.18 -13.00 5.56
N GLU A 154 -19.56 -13.71 4.63
CA GLU A 154 -18.25 -14.35 4.84
C GLU A 154 -17.15 -13.31 5.09
N ILE A 155 -17.16 -12.22 4.32
CA ILE A 155 -16.21 -11.10 4.47
C ILE A 155 -16.43 -10.41 5.83
N ARG A 156 -17.69 -10.14 6.20
CA ARG A 156 -18.02 -9.47 7.46
C ARG A 156 -17.69 -10.31 8.69
N GLU A 157 -18.02 -11.60 8.68
CA GLU A 157 -17.69 -12.52 9.78
C GLU A 157 -16.18 -12.63 9.98
N LEU A 158 -15.43 -12.77 8.88
CA LEU A 158 -13.98 -12.79 8.95
C LEU A 158 -13.43 -11.46 9.49
N ALA A 159 -13.84 -10.33 8.93
CA ALA A 159 -13.36 -9.01 9.35
C ALA A 159 -13.57 -8.78 10.85
N LEU A 160 -14.76 -9.06 11.38
CA LEU A 160 -15.08 -8.92 12.80
C LEU A 160 -14.24 -9.86 13.69
N SER A 161 -13.94 -11.07 13.22
CA SER A 161 -13.07 -12.00 13.96
C SER A 161 -11.61 -11.50 14.03
N LEU A 162 -11.09 -10.90 12.96
CA LEU A 162 -9.70 -10.43 12.90
C LEU A 162 -9.45 -9.25 13.82
N VAL A 163 -10.42 -8.33 13.91
CA VAL A 163 -10.28 -7.08 14.69
C VAL A 163 -10.74 -7.21 16.14
N GLN A 164 -11.12 -8.42 16.59
CA GLN A 164 -11.61 -8.64 17.95
C GLN A 164 -10.57 -8.17 19.00
N GLY A 165 -11.03 -7.33 19.92
CA GLY A 165 -10.21 -6.81 21.03
C GLY A 165 -9.23 -5.70 20.65
N CYS A 166 -9.21 -5.24 19.38
CA CYS A 166 -8.39 -4.09 19.00
C CYS A 166 -8.88 -2.82 19.70
N ARG A 167 -7.94 -1.98 20.12
CA ARG A 167 -8.25 -0.69 20.78
C ARG A 167 -7.99 0.51 19.88
N LEU A 168 -7.07 0.34 18.93
CA LEU A 168 -6.64 1.38 18.00
C LEU A 168 -6.92 0.94 16.58
N GLU A 169 -7.22 1.90 15.71
CA GLU A 169 -7.54 1.64 14.31
C GLU A 169 -6.37 0.97 13.59
N LEU A 170 -5.14 1.42 13.82
CA LEU A 170 -3.95 0.85 13.17
C LEU A 170 -3.71 -0.62 13.53
N GLU A 171 -4.09 -1.04 14.75
CA GLU A 171 -4.02 -2.44 15.17
C GLU A 171 -4.96 -3.30 14.32
N ALA A 172 -6.21 -2.86 14.15
CA ALA A 172 -7.21 -3.53 13.35
C ALA A 172 -6.80 -3.59 11.87
N VAL A 173 -6.26 -2.49 11.33
CA VAL A 173 -5.71 -2.40 9.98
C VAL A 173 -4.63 -3.46 9.77
N VAL A 174 -3.55 -3.46 10.58
CA VAL A 174 -2.44 -4.39 10.38
C VAL A 174 -2.86 -5.86 10.49
N ARG A 175 -3.75 -6.21 11.43
CA ARG A 175 -4.25 -7.59 11.54
C ARG A 175 -4.95 -8.05 10.26
N ILE A 176 -5.73 -7.18 9.62
CA ILE A 176 -6.38 -7.47 8.34
C ILE A 176 -5.33 -7.61 7.22
N LEU A 177 -4.40 -6.66 7.10
CA LEU A 177 -3.35 -6.72 6.07
C LEU A 177 -2.52 -8.01 6.18
N ASN A 178 -2.09 -8.35 7.38
CA ASN A 178 -1.30 -9.56 7.62
C ASN A 178 -2.11 -10.81 7.33
N TRP A 179 -3.36 -10.90 7.77
CA TRP A 179 -4.18 -12.06 7.42
C TRP A 179 -4.27 -12.27 5.90
N VAL A 180 -4.49 -11.20 5.12
CA VAL A 180 -4.54 -11.29 3.65
C VAL A 180 -3.20 -11.77 3.09
N ARG A 181 -2.08 -11.17 3.50
CA ARG A 181 -0.73 -11.57 3.07
C ARG A 181 -0.44 -13.04 3.27
N VAL A 182 -0.82 -13.58 4.44
CA VAL A 182 -0.54 -14.97 4.81
C VAL A 182 -1.44 -15.95 4.09
N ASN A 183 -2.71 -15.59 3.92
CA ASN A 183 -3.73 -16.52 3.46
C ASN A 183 -4.03 -16.43 1.97
N VAL A 184 -3.51 -15.44 1.26
CA VAL A 184 -3.75 -15.25 -0.17
C VAL A 184 -2.43 -15.41 -0.93
N ARG A 185 -2.45 -16.30 -1.92
CA ARG A 185 -1.32 -16.50 -2.82
C ARG A 185 -1.29 -15.47 -3.92
N TYR A 186 -0.17 -14.76 -4.04
CA TYR A 186 0.03 -13.88 -5.18
C TYR A 186 0.24 -14.70 -6.46
N THR A 187 -0.66 -14.53 -7.43
CA THR A 187 -0.65 -15.19 -8.73
C THR A 187 -0.56 -14.15 -9.82
N CYS A 188 0.62 -13.59 -9.95
CA CYS A 188 1.14 -12.98 -11.17
C CYS A 188 2.64 -12.93 -10.93
N SER A 189 3.44 -13.60 -11.74
CA SER A 189 4.87 -13.32 -11.86
C SER A 189 5.28 -13.88 -13.21
N ARG A 190 6.22 -13.18 -13.83
CA ARG A 190 6.37 -12.96 -15.28
C ARG A 190 6.40 -14.17 -16.22
N ASP A 191 6.32 -15.42 -15.77
CA ASP A 191 6.32 -16.59 -16.66
C ASP A 191 5.47 -17.78 -16.15
N LEU A 192 4.67 -17.63 -15.07
CA LEU A 192 4.13 -18.80 -14.34
C LEU A 192 2.65 -18.80 -13.91
N CYS A 193 1.81 -17.84 -14.30
CA CYS A 193 0.45 -17.79 -13.76
C CYS A 193 -0.64 -18.16 -14.77
N SER A 194 -1.44 -19.15 -14.41
CA SER A 194 -2.78 -19.34 -14.98
C SER A 194 -3.61 -18.07 -14.81
N PRO A 195 -4.46 -17.70 -15.78
CA PRO A 195 -5.28 -16.50 -15.70
C PRO A 195 -6.16 -16.52 -14.44
N VAL A 196 -6.17 -15.41 -13.71
CA VAL A 196 -7.12 -15.20 -12.60
C VAL A 196 -8.47 -14.84 -13.22
N PRO A 197 -9.51 -15.67 -13.05
CA PRO A 197 -10.75 -15.52 -13.80
C PRO A 197 -11.59 -14.32 -13.33
N LYS A 198 -11.38 -13.86 -12.09
CA LYS A 198 -12.15 -12.78 -11.49
C LYS A 198 -11.31 -12.05 -10.42
N ALA A 199 -11.42 -10.73 -10.39
CA ALA A 199 -10.61 -9.89 -9.51
C ALA A 199 -11.31 -9.43 -8.22
N ASP A 200 -12.54 -9.89 -7.92
CA ASP A 200 -13.32 -9.37 -6.78
C ASP A 200 -12.93 -9.96 -5.41
N ALA A 201 -13.37 -9.30 -4.35
CA ALA A 201 -13.04 -9.65 -2.97
C ALA A 201 -13.51 -11.05 -2.57
N LEU A 202 -14.77 -11.41 -2.85
CA LEU A 202 -15.31 -12.72 -2.46
C LEU A 202 -14.61 -13.88 -3.17
N PHE A 203 -14.35 -13.74 -4.47
CA PHE A 203 -13.58 -14.72 -5.23
C PHE A 203 -12.21 -14.92 -4.58
N THR A 204 -11.51 -13.83 -4.25
CA THR A 204 -10.19 -13.86 -3.62
C THR A 204 -10.24 -14.54 -2.26
N LEU A 205 -11.26 -14.24 -1.46
CA LEU A 205 -11.47 -14.85 -0.14
C LEU A 205 -11.66 -16.37 -0.24
N GLN A 206 -12.45 -16.85 -1.20
CA GLN A 206 -12.77 -18.27 -1.36
C GLN A 206 -11.64 -19.06 -2.02
N ASN A 207 -10.93 -18.46 -2.98
CA ASN A 207 -9.90 -19.12 -3.77
C ASN A 207 -8.49 -18.95 -3.22
N LYS A 208 -8.30 -18.03 -2.27
CA LYS A 208 -7.01 -17.76 -1.61
C LYS A 208 -5.88 -17.49 -2.60
N LYS A 209 -6.19 -16.84 -3.72
CA LYS A 209 -5.21 -16.47 -4.76
C LYS A 209 -5.68 -15.28 -5.61
N GLY A 210 -4.74 -14.52 -6.14
CA GLY A 210 -5.03 -13.41 -7.06
C GLY A 210 -3.83 -12.51 -7.33
N ASN A 211 -4.02 -11.47 -8.14
CA ASN A 211 -3.00 -10.44 -8.42
C ASN A 211 -3.20 -9.19 -7.54
N CYS A 212 -2.45 -8.11 -7.78
CA CYS A 212 -2.57 -6.84 -7.04
C CYS A 212 -4.00 -6.36 -6.85
N LEU A 213 -4.84 -6.42 -7.89
CA LEU A 213 -6.24 -5.99 -7.82
C LEU A 213 -7.08 -6.88 -6.89
N ASN A 214 -6.86 -8.20 -6.89
CA ASN A 214 -7.51 -9.12 -5.95
C ASN A 214 -7.14 -8.80 -4.49
N PHE A 215 -5.85 -8.55 -4.24
CA PHE A 215 -5.35 -8.21 -2.90
C PHE A 215 -5.94 -6.90 -2.40
N ALA A 216 -5.91 -5.84 -3.22
CA ALA A 216 -6.51 -4.56 -2.90
C ALA A 216 -8.01 -4.68 -2.64
N ASN A 217 -8.76 -5.35 -3.54
CA ASN A 217 -10.21 -5.52 -3.41
C ASN A 217 -10.61 -6.27 -2.13
N LEU A 218 -9.93 -7.39 -1.82
CA LEU A 218 -10.21 -8.14 -0.60
C LEU A 218 -9.85 -7.35 0.66
N THR A 219 -8.69 -6.69 0.67
CA THR A 219 -8.23 -5.91 1.82
C THR A 219 -9.21 -4.77 2.11
N VAL A 220 -9.57 -3.98 1.10
CA VAL A 220 -10.54 -2.89 1.23
C VAL A 220 -11.92 -3.41 1.66
N ALA A 221 -12.36 -4.57 1.15
CA ALA A 221 -13.63 -5.15 1.57
C ALA A 221 -13.64 -5.56 3.05
N LEU A 222 -12.55 -6.16 3.55
CA LEU A 222 -12.40 -6.52 4.97
C LEU A 222 -12.34 -5.28 5.87
N LEU A 223 -11.57 -4.26 5.48
CA LEU A 223 -11.47 -2.99 6.22
C LEU A 223 -12.84 -2.30 6.33
N ARG A 224 -13.54 -2.14 5.19
CA ARG A 224 -14.89 -1.55 5.16
C ARG A 224 -15.89 -2.37 5.99
N ALA A 225 -15.79 -3.70 5.97
CA ALA A 225 -16.64 -4.58 6.77
C ALA A 225 -16.37 -4.49 8.29
N ALA A 226 -15.16 -4.07 8.68
CA ALA A 226 -14.78 -3.77 10.06
C ALA A 226 -15.13 -2.33 10.49
N GLY A 227 -15.72 -1.51 9.62
CA GLY A 227 -16.01 -0.11 9.91
C GLY A 227 -14.80 0.81 9.79
N ILE A 228 -13.80 0.44 8.98
CA ILE A 228 -12.59 1.24 8.71
C ILE A 228 -12.69 1.84 7.30
N PRO A 229 -12.56 3.17 7.12
CA PRO A 229 -12.64 3.77 5.80
C PRO A 229 -11.39 3.44 4.99
N ALA A 230 -11.61 2.79 3.86
CA ALA A 230 -10.53 2.39 2.96
C ALA A 230 -10.95 2.55 1.49
N GLN A 231 -9.99 2.87 0.64
CA GLN A 231 -10.17 2.95 -0.81
C GLN A 231 -9.02 2.28 -1.53
N ARG A 232 -9.24 1.98 -2.81
CA ARG A 232 -8.18 1.51 -3.70
C ARG A 232 -7.35 2.69 -4.15
N VAL A 233 -6.08 2.41 -4.39
CA VAL A 233 -5.18 3.32 -5.07
C VAL A 233 -4.63 2.59 -6.28
N PHE A 234 -4.58 3.29 -7.39
CA PHE A 234 -4.08 2.80 -8.64
C PHE A 234 -2.89 3.63 -9.07
N GLY A 235 -1.91 2.93 -9.61
CA GLY A 235 -0.71 3.59 -10.08
C GLY A 235 0.25 2.64 -10.73
N PHE A 236 1.52 2.87 -10.48
CA PHE A 236 2.60 2.19 -11.18
C PHE A 236 3.78 1.92 -10.26
N VAL A 237 4.44 0.76 -10.43
CA VAL A 237 5.65 0.43 -9.68
C VAL A 237 6.88 0.56 -10.56
N ALA A 238 7.72 1.55 -10.26
CA ALA A 238 9.00 1.81 -10.94
C ALA A 238 10.13 1.00 -10.30
N ASP A 239 10.19 -0.31 -10.59
CA ASP A 239 11.16 -1.26 -10.01
C ASP A 239 12.31 -1.68 -10.94
N ARG A 240 12.16 -1.48 -12.25
CA ARG A 240 13.15 -1.80 -13.28
C ARG A 240 12.90 -0.99 -14.55
N LYS A 241 13.94 -0.93 -15.39
CA LYS A 241 13.83 -0.42 -16.76
C LYS A 241 12.74 -1.20 -17.51
N ASP A 242 11.87 -0.48 -18.22
CA ASP A 242 10.72 -1.05 -18.93
C ASP A 242 9.76 -1.82 -18.00
N SER A 243 9.53 -1.30 -16.78
CA SER A 243 8.44 -1.81 -15.94
C SER A 243 7.11 -1.57 -16.66
N GLN A 244 6.30 -2.63 -16.82
CA GLN A 244 5.06 -2.61 -17.62
C GLN A 244 3.82 -2.84 -16.77
N ALA A 245 3.95 -2.95 -15.45
CA ALA A 245 2.84 -3.33 -14.59
C ALA A 245 2.24 -2.09 -13.92
N GLY A 246 1.07 -1.68 -14.40
CA GLY A 246 0.13 -0.96 -13.55
C GLY A 246 -0.12 -1.76 -12.26
N HIS A 247 -0.36 -1.05 -11.18
CA HIS A 247 -0.45 -1.64 -9.86
C HIS A 247 -1.64 -1.07 -9.09
N CYS A 248 -2.15 -1.88 -8.16
CA CYS A 248 -3.30 -1.51 -7.33
C CYS A 248 -3.02 -1.94 -5.89
N TRP A 249 -3.17 -1.01 -4.97
CA TRP A 249 -3.06 -1.20 -3.53
C TRP A 249 -4.21 -0.47 -2.83
N MET A 250 -4.02 -0.02 -1.59
CA MET A 250 -5.06 0.63 -0.79
C MET A 250 -4.57 1.86 -0.02
N ALA A 251 -5.50 2.75 0.29
CA ALA A 251 -5.37 3.81 1.29
C ALA A 251 -6.39 3.60 2.41
N VAL A 252 -6.00 3.87 3.66
CA VAL A 252 -6.85 3.87 4.85
C VAL A 252 -6.87 5.27 5.44
N TYR A 253 -8.04 5.74 5.84
CA TYR A 253 -8.19 7.04 6.46
C TYR A 253 -8.16 6.91 7.98
N PHE A 254 -7.23 7.60 8.63
CA PHE A 254 -7.20 7.76 10.08
C PHE A 254 -7.65 9.17 10.45
N PRO A 255 -8.45 9.36 11.51
CA PRO A 255 -8.90 10.68 11.95
C PRO A 255 -7.78 11.69 12.25
N ASP A 256 -6.61 11.20 12.72
CA ASP A 256 -5.47 12.03 13.12
C ASP A 256 -4.32 12.06 12.12
N LEU A 257 -4.31 11.18 11.10
CA LEU A 257 -3.29 11.14 10.05
C LEU A 257 -3.83 11.46 8.65
N GLY A 258 -5.13 11.43 8.43
CA GLY A 258 -5.72 11.46 7.10
C GLY A 258 -5.46 10.14 6.35
N TRP A 259 -5.31 10.22 5.03
CA TRP A 259 -5.04 9.05 4.19
C TRP A 259 -3.61 8.55 4.33
N VAL A 260 -3.47 7.27 4.64
CA VAL A 260 -2.21 6.54 4.69
C VAL A 260 -2.31 5.33 3.77
N GLU A 261 -1.33 5.20 2.88
CA GLU A 261 -1.30 4.14 1.89
C GLU A 261 -0.47 2.93 2.36
N PHE A 262 -0.98 1.73 2.08
CA PHE A 262 -0.37 0.47 2.49
C PHE A 262 -0.39 -0.54 1.35
N GLU A 263 0.55 -1.48 1.39
CA GLU A 263 0.66 -2.58 0.43
C GLU A 263 0.27 -3.91 1.10
N THR A 264 -0.48 -4.79 0.41
CA THR A 264 -0.81 -6.14 0.90
C THR A 264 -0.31 -7.28 0.02
N GLY A 265 0.20 -6.98 -1.17
CA GLY A 265 0.78 -7.91 -2.10
C GLY A 265 2.24 -8.23 -1.76
N ASN A 266 2.53 -9.51 -1.53
CA ASN A 266 3.90 -9.98 -1.33
C ASN A 266 4.76 -10.04 -2.62
N TRP A 267 4.26 -9.50 -3.74
CA TRP A 267 4.96 -9.52 -5.03
C TRP A 267 6.20 -8.63 -5.07
N MET A 268 6.29 -7.65 -4.16
CA MET A 268 7.24 -6.56 -4.27
C MET A 268 8.67 -7.08 -4.50
N PRO A 269 9.29 -6.77 -5.65
CA PRO A 269 10.64 -7.18 -5.97
C PRO A 269 11.63 -6.24 -5.28
N THR A 270 11.55 -6.13 -3.96
CA THR A 270 12.37 -5.19 -3.19
C THR A 270 13.77 -5.72 -2.93
N ARG A 271 14.11 -6.97 -3.30
CA ARG A 271 15.39 -7.59 -2.92
C ARG A 271 15.74 -7.40 -1.44
N ARG A 272 14.73 -7.23 -0.56
CA ARG A 272 14.85 -6.94 0.89
C ARG A 272 15.22 -5.49 1.26
N GLU A 273 15.08 -4.51 0.37
CA GLU A 273 15.43 -3.12 0.67
C GLU A 273 14.54 -2.50 1.77
N VAL A 274 13.25 -2.87 1.84
CA VAL A 274 12.30 -2.31 2.81
C VAL A 274 11.14 -3.26 3.16
N PRO A 275 10.50 -3.09 4.35
CA PRO A 275 9.28 -3.78 4.74
C PRO A 275 8.18 -3.66 3.67
N ILE A 276 7.40 -4.72 3.51
CA ILE A 276 6.25 -4.81 2.60
C ILE A 276 5.03 -4.05 3.18
N THR A 277 5.07 -3.69 4.46
CA THR A 277 3.92 -3.07 5.12
C THR A 277 3.62 -1.65 4.67
N PHE A 278 4.63 -0.92 4.20
CA PHE A 278 4.48 0.43 3.70
C PHE A 278 4.76 0.49 2.21
N LEU A 279 4.22 1.52 1.57
CA LEU A 279 4.65 1.87 0.23
C LEU A 279 6.15 2.14 0.19
N THR A 280 6.79 1.64 -0.85
CA THR A 280 8.13 2.06 -1.22
C THR A 280 8.02 3.31 -2.09
N PRO A 281 9.05 4.17 -2.17
CA PRO A 281 9.06 5.31 -3.10
C PRO A 281 9.17 4.87 -4.57
N ARG A 282 8.87 3.61 -4.87
CA ARG A 282 8.66 3.08 -6.21
C ARG A 282 7.18 3.10 -6.60
N HIS A 283 6.26 3.43 -5.67
CA HIS A 283 4.81 3.40 -5.87
C HIS A 283 4.30 4.76 -6.30
N ILE A 284 4.32 4.98 -7.60
CA ILE A 284 3.78 6.20 -8.18
C ILE A 284 2.25 6.13 -8.11
N THR A 285 1.65 6.96 -7.27
CA THR A 285 0.20 7.13 -7.17
C THR A 285 -0.30 7.92 -8.37
N ILE A 286 -1.28 7.36 -9.09
CA ILE A 286 -1.88 8.01 -10.26
C ILE A 286 -3.32 8.45 -9.98
N TYR A 287 -4.15 7.59 -9.39
CA TYR A 287 -5.52 7.96 -8.97
C TYR A 287 -6.04 7.06 -7.85
N GLN A 288 -7.04 7.53 -7.12
CA GLN A 288 -7.64 6.87 -5.96
C GLN A 288 -9.15 6.61 -6.18
N GLY A 289 -9.71 5.60 -5.52
CA GLY A 289 -11.15 5.33 -5.56
C GLY A 289 -11.61 4.43 -6.71
N GLU A 290 -12.80 4.69 -7.24
CA GLU A 290 -13.40 3.92 -8.33
C GLU A 290 -13.02 4.53 -9.70
N THR A 291 -12.59 3.70 -10.64
CA THR A 291 -12.10 4.10 -11.96
C THR A 291 -13.10 4.93 -12.77
N LYS A 292 -12.66 6.07 -13.32
CA LYS A 292 -13.04 6.49 -14.67
C LYS A 292 -12.03 5.91 -15.65
N GLY A 293 -12.46 4.99 -16.51
CA GLY A 293 -11.58 4.36 -17.48
C GLY A 293 -11.16 5.30 -18.61
N ILE A 294 -10.10 4.90 -19.30
CA ILE A 294 -9.69 5.44 -20.60
C ILE A 294 -10.78 5.06 -21.62
N THR A 295 -10.92 5.92 -22.63
CA THR A 295 -11.90 5.93 -23.72
C THR A 295 -12.44 4.57 -24.16
N ARG A 296 -13.70 4.56 -24.57
CA ARG A 296 -14.29 3.46 -25.34
C ARG A 296 -13.50 3.24 -26.65
N GLY A 297 -12.87 2.08 -26.82
CA GLY A 297 -12.19 1.67 -28.05
C GLY A 297 -11.13 0.59 -27.80
N ASP A 298 -10.54 0.07 -28.89
CA ASP A 298 -9.36 -0.79 -28.80
C ASP A 298 -8.11 0.09 -28.59
N PHE A 299 -7.41 -0.15 -27.49
CA PHE A 299 -6.18 0.57 -27.16
C PHE A 299 -5.11 -0.35 -26.61
N THR A 300 -3.86 0.11 -26.66
CA THR A 300 -2.71 -0.53 -25.99
C THR A 300 -2.00 0.51 -25.14
N GLU A 301 -1.73 0.14 -23.90
CA GLU A 301 -1.00 0.96 -22.94
C GLU A 301 0.46 0.53 -22.89
N LEU A 302 1.34 1.52 -22.81
CA LEU A 302 2.76 1.33 -22.58
C LEU A 302 3.22 2.22 -21.43
N HIS A 303 4.00 1.63 -20.53
CA HIS A 303 4.60 2.28 -19.38
C HIS A 303 6.11 2.14 -19.48
N GLU A 304 6.82 3.26 -19.31
CA GLU A 304 8.28 3.31 -19.31
C GLU A 304 8.74 4.20 -18.16
N ALA A 305 9.68 3.71 -17.35
CA ALA A 305 10.21 4.48 -16.23
C ALA A 305 11.74 4.35 -16.17
N GLN A 306 12.39 5.47 -15.88
CA GLN A 306 13.79 5.53 -15.49
C GLN A 306 13.85 6.17 -14.11
N PHE A 307 14.53 5.55 -13.16
CA PHE A 307 14.59 6.03 -11.79
C PHE A 307 16.00 6.02 -11.22
N THR A 308 16.21 6.88 -10.24
CA THR A 308 17.42 6.93 -9.41
C THR A 308 17.02 6.97 -7.95
N ILE A 309 17.60 6.09 -7.13
CA ILE A 309 17.44 6.14 -5.68
C ILE A 309 18.44 7.15 -5.12
N THR A 310 17.94 8.14 -4.39
CA THR A 310 18.76 9.24 -3.84
C THR A 310 19.03 9.09 -2.34
N ALA A 311 18.21 8.32 -1.63
CA ALA A 311 18.41 8.01 -0.21
C ALA A 311 17.88 6.62 0.15
N HIS A 312 18.54 5.98 1.11
CA HIS A 312 18.08 4.73 1.73
C HIS A 312 17.88 4.90 3.23
N PRO A 313 16.88 4.22 3.82
CA PRO A 313 16.70 4.17 5.26
C PRO A 313 17.79 3.31 5.92
N VAL A 314 17.92 3.43 7.24
CA VAL A 314 18.91 2.71 8.03
C VAL A 314 18.23 1.61 8.85
N GLU A 315 18.81 0.42 8.84
CA GLU A 315 18.40 -0.67 9.73
C GLU A 315 18.83 -0.39 11.18
N ARG A 316 17.88 -0.50 12.10
CA ARG A 316 18.09 -0.31 13.54
C ARG A 316 17.62 -1.53 14.30
N THR A 317 18.45 -2.00 15.22
CA THR A 317 18.09 -3.02 16.22
C THR A 317 17.73 -2.40 17.58
N SER A 318 17.88 -1.08 17.72
CA SER A 318 17.41 -0.33 18.88
C SER A 318 17.00 1.08 18.46
N VAL A 319 15.99 1.62 19.14
CA VAL A 319 15.54 3.00 18.94
C VAL A 319 15.34 3.72 20.26
N LEU A 320 15.51 5.04 20.17
CA LEU A 320 15.34 5.96 21.27
C LEU A 320 14.29 6.99 20.87
N VAL A 321 13.12 6.95 21.50
CA VAL A 321 12.01 7.84 21.15
C VAL A 321 11.43 8.50 22.39
N ASN A 322 11.06 9.78 22.24
CA ASN A 322 10.32 10.53 23.24
C ASN A 322 8.83 10.27 23.03
N VAL A 323 8.15 9.83 24.09
CA VAL A 323 6.73 9.46 24.06
C VAL A 323 5.99 10.40 24.98
N GLN A 324 4.94 11.05 24.48
CA GLN A 324 4.06 11.87 25.32
C GLN A 324 3.14 10.98 26.17
N PRO A 325 2.69 11.41 27.35
CA PRO A 325 1.76 10.63 28.18
C PRO A 325 0.47 10.25 27.42
N GLY A 326 0.12 8.95 27.44
CA GLY A 326 -1.03 8.40 26.72
C GLY A 326 -0.86 8.29 25.19
N GLN A 327 0.30 8.65 24.64
CA GLN A 327 0.56 8.57 23.20
C GLN A 327 0.80 7.12 22.77
N ALA A 328 0.12 6.72 21.69
CA ALA A 328 0.40 5.48 21.00
C ALA A 328 1.47 5.70 19.91
N ILE A 329 2.43 4.78 19.86
CA ILE A 329 3.51 4.77 18.88
C ILE A 329 3.65 3.37 18.32
N HIS A 330 3.89 3.29 17.01
CA HIS A 330 3.97 2.03 16.30
C HIS A 330 5.22 1.94 15.43
N TRP A 331 5.82 0.76 15.34
CA TRP A 331 6.90 0.46 14.40
C TRP A 331 6.59 -0.80 13.62
N VAL A 332 6.93 -0.80 12.34
CA VAL A 332 7.02 -2.06 11.59
C VAL A 332 8.39 -2.65 11.81
N CYS A 333 8.38 -3.81 12.46
CA CYS A 333 9.54 -4.65 12.70
C CYS A 333 9.62 -5.72 11.62
N THR A 334 10.82 -5.93 11.10
CA THR A 334 11.10 -6.98 10.13
C THR A 334 11.95 -8.07 10.77
N LEU A 335 11.41 -9.28 10.78
CA LEU A 335 12.13 -10.50 11.13
C LEU A 335 12.68 -11.14 9.86
N GLN A 336 13.99 -11.29 9.77
CA GLN A 336 14.66 -11.98 8.67
C GLN A 336 15.12 -13.37 9.11
N ASN A 337 14.70 -14.38 8.36
CA ASN A 337 15.19 -15.73 8.51
C ASN A 337 16.63 -15.79 7.94
N PRO A 338 17.61 -16.35 8.68
CA PRO A 338 18.99 -16.40 8.20
C PRO A 338 19.20 -17.43 7.09
N ARG A 339 18.29 -18.41 6.95
CA ARG A 339 18.37 -19.48 5.95
C ARG A 339 17.14 -19.46 5.05
N TRP A 340 17.31 -19.80 3.77
CA TRP A 340 16.21 -19.90 2.81
C TRP A 340 15.47 -21.23 3.02
N GLU A 341 14.73 -21.33 4.11
CA GLU A 341 14.00 -22.54 4.50
C GLU A 341 12.73 -22.20 5.26
N LYS A 342 11.75 -23.10 5.28
CA LYS A 342 10.58 -22.95 6.13
C LYS A 342 10.96 -23.04 7.62
N LYS A 343 10.71 -21.99 8.38
CA LYS A 343 11.01 -21.94 9.81
C LYS A 343 9.98 -21.13 10.60
N THR A 344 9.65 -21.62 11.80
CA THR A 344 8.75 -20.95 12.74
C THR A 344 9.56 -20.29 13.85
N PHE A 345 9.20 -19.05 14.17
CA PHE A 345 9.80 -18.22 15.21
C PHE A 345 8.72 -17.80 16.21
N SER A 346 9.09 -17.80 17.49
CA SER A 346 8.26 -17.21 18.55
C SER A 346 8.87 -15.88 18.95
N ILE A 347 8.04 -14.85 19.01
CA ILE A 347 8.41 -13.48 19.34
C ILE A 347 7.71 -13.13 20.65
N ARG A 348 8.47 -12.56 21.59
CA ARG A 348 7.96 -12.14 22.90
C ARG A 348 8.48 -10.76 23.24
N LEU A 349 7.69 -10.03 24.01
CA LEU A 349 8.11 -8.78 24.63
C LEU A 349 8.62 -9.10 26.03
N ASP A 350 9.87 -8.75 26.29
CA ASP A 350 10.49 -8.84 27.60
C ASP A 350 10.62 -7.42 28.19
N ASP A 351 10.67 -7.30 29.52
CA ASP A 351 10.98 -6.05 30.24
C ASP A 351 10.09 -4.82 29.94
N VAL A 352 8.81 -5.01 29.61
CA VAL A 352 7.85 -3.90 29.46
C VAL A 352 7.64 -3.21 30.81
N PRO A 353 7.97 -1.91 30.95
CA PRO A 353 7.86 -1.22 32.24
C PRO A 353 6.41 -1.18 32.76
N GLY A 354 6.25 -1.21 34.08
CA GLY A 354 4.93 -1.15 34.71
C GLY A 354 4.12 0.08 34.27
N GLY A 355 2.86 -0.14 33.90
CA GLY A 355 1.94 0.92 33.43
C GLY A 355 2.03 1.23 31.93
N TRP A 356 3.09 0.80 31.24
CA TRP A 356 3.16 0.85 29.79
C TRP A 356 2.38 -0.31 29.19
N TYR A 357 1.73 -0.04 28.07
CA TYR A 357 1.16 -1.08 27.24
C TYR A 357 2.08 -1.31 26.04
N ALA A 358 2.38 -2.57 25.75
CA ALA A 358 3.08 -2.95 24.54
C ALA A 358 2.44 -4.20 23.95
N SER A 359 2.33 -4.26 22.63
CA SER A 359 1.77 -5.40 21.91
C SER A 359 2.49 -5.65 20.61
N LEU A 360 2.42 -6.91 20.17
CA LEU A 360 2.86 -7.37 18.86
C LEU A 360 1.63 -7.79 18.08
N SER A 361 1.55 -7.43 16.79
CA SER A 361 0.50 -7.96 15.91
C SER A 361 0.57 -9.48 15.76
N GLU A 362 1.77 -10.07 15.90
CA GLU A 362 2.01 -11.50 15.91
C GLU A 362 3.05 -11.89 16.97
N THR A 363 2.80 -12.99 17.67
CA THR A 363 3.77 -13.59 18.62
C THR A 363 4.37 -14.89 18.11
N THR A 364 3.86 -15.41 16.98
CA THR A 364 4.40 -16.60 16.30
C THR A 364 4.33 -16.37 14.81
N VAL A 365 5.47 -16.52 14.15
CA VAL A 365 5.64 -16.24 12.71
C VAL A 365 6.23 -17.47 12.05
N THR A 366 5.67 -17.90 10.93
CA THR A 366 6.27 -18.95 10.10
C THR A 366 6.70 -18.36 8.77
N ILE A 367 8.00 -18.28 8.56
CA ILE A 367 8.60 -17.81 7.31
C ILE A 367 8.82 -19.04 6.44
N ASP A 368 8.02 -19.17 5.39
CA ASP A 368 8.14 -20.18 4.33
C ASP A 368 8.49 -19.45 3.02
N PRO A 369 9.77 -19.40 2.59
CA PRO A 369 10.20 -18.59 1.45
C PRO A 369 9.58 -18.98 0.11
N ASP A 370 9.09 -20.22 0.03
CA ASP A 370 8.44 -20.81 -1.15
C ASP A 370 6.93 -21.03 -0.90
N GLY A 371 6.43 -20.62 0.26
CA GLY A 371 5.04 -20.81 0.68
C GLY A 371 4.05 -19.86 -0.01
N PRO A 372 2.74 -20.13 0.07
CA PRO A 372 1.72 -19.32 -0.60
C PRO A 372 1.63 -17.89 -0.05
N GLY A 373 1.98 -17.68 1.23
CA GLY A 373 1.81 -16.42 1.96
C GLY A 373 3.08 -15.58 2.13
N ASN A 374 4.20 -16.01 1.56
CA ASN A 374 5.37 -15.17 1.35
C ASN A 374 5.63 -15.19 -0.14
N GLY A 375 5.60 -14.03 -0.79
CA GLY A 375 6.26 -13.92 -2.09
C GLY A 375 7.73 -14.27 -1.96
N PRO A 376 8.53 -14.22 -3.03
CA PRO A 376 9.95 -14.61 -2.98
C PRO A 376 10.71 -13.78 -1.93
N GLY A 377 10.81 -14.30 -0.71
CA GLY A 377 11.11 -13.48 0.46
C GLY A 377 11.39 -14.33 1.68
N ASN A 378 12.45 -13.97 2.41
CA ASN A 378 12.93 -14.71 3.59
C ASN A 378 12.76 -13.88 4.86
N SER A 379 11.72 -13.04 4.90
CA SER A 379 11.45 -12.09 5.97
C SER A 379 9.96 -11.97 6.23
N TRP A 380 9.61 -11.39 7.37
CA TRP A 380 8.26 -11.15 7.81
C TRP A 380 8.15 -9.84 8.56
N ASP A 381 7.10 -9.08 8.27
CA ASP A 381 6.84 -7.82 8.94
C ASP A 381 5.72 -7.99 9.97
N PHE A 382 5.91 -7.39 11.14
CA PHE A 382 4.90 -7.29 12.19
C PHE A 382 4.95 -5.91 12.84
N LEU A 383 3.85 -5.51 13.47
CA LEU A 383 3.74 -4.22 14.15
C LEU A 383 4.07 -4.38 15.63
N LEU A 384 5.00 -3.57 16.12
CA LEU A 384 5.19 -3.29 17.54
C LEU A 384 4.40 -2.02 17.88
N THR A 385 3.45 -2.14 18.82
CA THR A 385 2.72 -0.99 19.36
C THR A 385 3.15 -0.77 20.80
N VAL A 386 3.37 0.49 21.16
CA VAL A 386 3.64 0.92 22.53
C VAL A 386 2.75 2.10 22.88
N ILE A 387 2.11 2.07 24.04
CA ILE A 387 1.32 3.18 24.58
C ILE A 387 1.88 3.53 25.95
N SER A 388 2.24 4.79 26.12
CA SER A 388 2.74 5.27 27.41
C SER A 388 1.59 5.39 28.44
N PRO A 389 1.89 5.32 29.75
CA PRO A 389 0.91 5.60 30.78
C PRO A 389 0.37 7.03 30.63
N SER A 390 -0.94 7.21 30.77
CA SER A 390 -1.58 8.53 30.70
C SER A 390 -1.12 9.50 31.79
N GLY A 391 -0.64 8.97 32.92
CA GLY A 391 -0.10 9.75 34.04
C GLY A 391 1.43 9.86 34.08
N ALA A 392 2.14 9.47 33.01
CA ALA A 392 3.60 9.54 32.98
C ALA A 392 4.10 10.99 33.11
N LEU A 393 5.19 11.20 33.84
CA LEU A 393 5.84 12.51 33.95
C LEU A 393 6.88 12.68 32.83
N ILE A 394 6.90 13.84 32.18
CA ILE A 394 7.88 14.16 31.13
C ILE A 394 9.30 14.08 31.73
N GLY A 395 10.13 13.18 31.21
CA GLY A 395 11.50 12.95 31.66
C GLY A 395 11.74 11.59 32.31
N GLU A 396 10.67 10.84 32.64
CA GLU A 396 10.74 9.42 33.00
C GLU A 396 10.96 8.52 31.77
#